data_AF-A4CQK2-F1
#
_entry.id   AF-A4CQK2-F1
#
_cell.length_a   1.000
_cell.length_b   1.000
_cell.length_c   1.000
_cell.angle_alpha   90.00
_cell.angle_beta   90.00
_cell.angle_gamma   90.00
#
_symmetry.space_group_name_H-M   'P 1'
#
loop_
_entity.id
_entity.type
_entity.pdbx_description
1 polymer ?
#
loop_
_entity_poly.entity_id
_entity_poly.type
_entity_poly.pdbx_seq_one_letter_code
_entity_poly.pdbx_strand_id
1 'polypeptide(L)' 'MRRLEQFAALVVAAGLALVSYWLFFSWAGGGGTRERRVDPPRSPQAEERVRAPLSL' A
#
# COMPACT_ATOMS: atom_id res chain seq x y z
N MET A 1 -6.74 13.34 -42.29
CA MET A 1 -5.77 12.53 -41.52
C MET A 1 -5.62 12.92 -40.04
N ARG A 2 -6.17 14.04 -39.53
CA ARG A 2 -5.99 14.51 -38.14
C ARG A 2 -6.61 13.66 -37.02
N ARG A 3 -7.58 12.80 -37.33
CA ARG A 3 -8.31 12.05 -36.31
C ARG A 3 -7.42 11.02 -35.61
N LEU A 4 -6.52 10.38 -36.36
CA LEU A 4 -5.61 9.38 -35.84
C LEU A 4 -4.53 9.99 -34.92
N GLU A 5 -4.01 11.16 -35.28
CA GLU A 5 -3.12 11.97 -34.41
C GLU A 5 -3.80 12.38 -33.10
N GLN A 6 -5.07 12.80 -33.16
CA GLN A 6 -5.83 13.15 -31.96
C GLN A 6 -6.07 11.94 -31.06
N PHE A 7 -6.37 10.77 -31.62
CA PHE A 7 -6.48 9.54 -30.85
C PHE A 7 -5.15 9.16 -30.20
N ALA A 8 -4.03 9.25 -30.94
CA ALA A 8 -2.71 9.03 -30.38
C ALA A 8 -2.39 10.00 -29.24
N ALA A 9 -2.70 11.29 -29.40
CA ALA A 9 -2.52 12.30 -28.36
C ALA A 9 -3.38 12.01 -27.12
N LEU A 10 -4.62 11.57 -27.29
CA LEU A 10 -5.50 11.17 -26.18
C LEU A 10 -4.97 9.93 -25.45
N VAL A 11 -4.48 8.92 -26.19
CA VAL A 11 -3.89 7.71 -25.59
C VAL A 11 -2.61 8.04 -24.84
N VAL A 12 -1.73 8.87 -25.40
CA VAL A 12 -0.51 9.32 -24.73
C VAL A 12 -0.85 10.12 -23.48
N ALA A 13 -1.78 11.07 -23.55
CA ALA A 13 -2.18 11.87 -22.39
C ALA A 13 -2.83 11.02 -21.30
N ALA A 14 -3.75 10.12 -21.67
CA ALA A 14 -4.38 9.20 -20.72
C ALA A 14 -3.36 8.23 -20.10
N GLY A 15 -2.45 7.69 -20.91
CA GLY A 15 -1.38 6.79 -20.46
C GLY A 15 -0.41 7.49 -19.51
N LEU A 16 0.10 8.67 -19.87
CA LEU A 16 0.97 9.45 -18.99
C LEU A 16 0.28 9.81 -17.68
N ALA A 17 -0.99 10.21 -17.72
CA ALA A 17 -1.76 10.56 -16.53
C ALA A 17 -1.94 9.35 -15.60
N LEU A 18 -2.33 8.19 -16.14
CA LEU A 18 -2.57 6.98 -15.35
C LEU A 18 -1.28 6.43 -14.73
N VAL A 19 -0.20 6.37 -15.51
CA VAL A 19 1.11 5.88 -15.04
C VAL A 19 1.70 6.83 -14.01
N SER A 20 1.62 8.14 -14.22
CA SER A 20 2.11 9.13 -13.25
C SER A 20 1.31 9.07 -11.95
N TYR A 21 -0.01 8.93 -12.04
CA TYR A 21 -0.87 8.73 -10.88
C TYR A 21 -0.48 7.47 -10.10
N TRP A 22 -0.31 6.34 -10.79
CA TRP A 22 0.11 5.08 -10.16
C TRP A 22 1.51 5.13 -9.55
N LEU A 23 2.47 5.78 -10.22
CA LEU A 23 3.84 5.93 -9.72
C LEU A 23 3.88 6.84 -8.49
N PHE A 24 3.20 7.98 -8.55
CA PHE A 24 3.03 8.87 -7.40
C PHE A 24 2.36 8.17 -6.24
N PHE A 25 1.33 7.35 -6.51
CA PHE A 25 0.67 6.55 -5.50
C PHE A 25 1.57 5.43 -4.95
N SER A 26 2.41 4.81 -5.78
CA SER A 26 3.39 3.81 -5.34
C SER A 26 4.48 4.43 -4.46
N TRP A 27 4.76 5.72 -4.61
CA TRP A 27 5.65 6.48 -3.71
C TRP A 27 4.93 6.99 -2.47
N ALA A 28 3.74 7.58 -2.63
CA ALA A 28 2.91 8.10 -1.54
C ALA A 28 2.32 6.99 -0.65
N GLY A 29 2.12 5.78 -1.19
CA GLY A 29 1.64 4.59 -0.51
C GLY A 29 2.74 3.56 -0.18
N GLY A 30 3.93 3.66 -0.80
CA GLY A 30 5.05 2.72 -0.59
C GLY A 30 6.23 3.28 0.21
N GLY A 31 6.28 4.59 0.46
CA GLY A 31 7.28 5.22 1.34
C GLY A 31 6.84 5.37 2.80
N GLY A 32 5.68 4.82 3.18
CA GLY A 32 5.02 5.15 4.44
C GLY A 32 4.01 4.11 4.94
N THR A 33 4.23 2.81 4.72
CA THR A 33 3.55 1.75 5.49
C THR A 33 4.06 1.75 6.94
N ARG A 34 3.89 2.88 7.61
CA ARG A 34 4.04 3.05 9.06
C ARG A 34 2.75 3.55 9.71
N GLU A 35 1.66 3.71 8.96
CA GLU A 35 0.36 4.13 9.52
C GLU A 35 -0.83 3.29 9.02
N ARG A 36 -0.68 1.98 9.05
CA ARG A 36 -1.72 1.13 9.64
C ARG A 36 -1.05 -0.12 10.17
N ARG A 37 -0.61 -0.02 11.43
CA ARG A 37 -0.68 -1.17 12.32
C ARG A 37 -2.11 -1.69 12.26
N VAL A 38 -2.35 -2.63 11.37
CA VAL A 38 -3.12 -3.81 11.74
C VAL A 38 -2.09 -4.83 12.23
N ASP A 39 -1.32 -4.41 13.23
CA ASP A 39 -0.91 -5.36 14.26
C ASP A 39 -2.22 -5.58 15.02
N PRO A 40 -2.91 -6.73 14.93
CA PRO A 40 -3.73 -7.11 16.06
C PRO A 40 -2.83 -7.00 17.29
N PRO A 41 -3.30 -6.59 18.46
CA PRO A 41 -2.48 -6.67 19.66
C PRO A 41 -2.16 -8.15 19.90
N ARG A 42 -1.08 -8.67 19.28
CA ARG A 42 -0.48 -9.93 19.65
C ARG A 42 0.34 -9.61 20.87
N SER A 43 -0.39 -9.52 21.97
CA SER A 43 0.14 -9.52 23.32
C SER A 43 1.20 -10.63 23.43
N PRO A 44 2.46 -10.31 23.74
CA PRO A 44 3.42 -11.32 24.20
C PRO A 44 3.01 -11.93 25.57
N GLN A 45 1.93 -11.45 26.20
CA GLN A 45 1.41 -11.99 27.46
C GLN A 45 0.68 -13.34 27.35
N ALA A 46 0.30 -13.80 26.15
CA ALA A 46 -0.38 -15.09 26.02
C ALA A 46 0.56 -16.30 26.26
N GLU A 47 1.87 -16.13 26.07
CA GLU A 47 2.84 -17.22 26.27
C GLU A 47 3.44 -17.23 27.68
N GLU A 48 3.52 -16.08 28.35
CA GLU A 48 4.02 -16.00 29.73
C GLU A 48 3.01 -16.56 30.76
N ARG A 49 1.70 -16.51 30.46
CA ARG A 49 0.66 -17.13 31.30
C ARG A 49 0.61 -18.65 31.19
N VAL A 50 1.29 -19.26 30.22
CA VAL A 50 1.41 -20.72 30.09
C VAL A 50 2.67 -21.23 30.80
N ARG A 51 3.67 -20.36 31.03
CA ARG A 51 4.94 -20.72 31.68
C ARG A 51 5.12 -20.17 33.10
N ALA A 52 4.23 -19.33 33.61
CA ALA A 52 4.13 -19.04 35.04
C ALA A 52 3.37 -20.20 35.71
N PRO A 53 4.10 -21.15 36.30
CA PRO A 53 3.54 -22.41 36.78
C PRO A 53 2.65 -22.13 37.99
N LEU A 54 1.73 -23.06 38.28
CA LEU A 54 1.16 -23.22 39.61
C LEU A 54 2.32 -23.35 40.62
N SER A 55 2.73 -22.24 41.21
CA SER A 55 3.44 -22.19 42.47
C SER A 55 2.41 -21.94 43.57
N LEU A 56 1.71 -23.03 43.93
CA LEU A 56 1.04 -23.22 45.22
C LEU A 56 0.91 -24.72 45.50
#